data_AF-A0A919LPU4-F1
#
_entry.id   AF-A0A919LPU4-F1
#
_cell.length_a   1.000
_cell.length_b   1.000
_cell.length_c   1.000
_cell.angle_alpha   90.00
_cell.angle_beta   90.00
_cell.angle_gamma   90.00
#
_symmetry.space_group_name_H-M   'P 1'
#
loop_
_entity.id
_entity.type
_entity.pdbx_description
1 polymer ?
#
loop_
_entity_poly.entity_id
_entity_poly.type
_entity_poly.pdbx_seq_one_letter_code
_entity_poly.pdbx_strand_id
1 'polypeptide(L)'
;MLNHGDYDGFKSSLTRVALRKGYFDSEFLKSQLGVSLDRHQAFWDIDYDSGERYRFGHVTFSGSQIRDEYLQNLVPFKEGDYYTSQDLAELNRRGGDRLVQFGGGGACFC
;
A
#
# COMPACT_ATOMS: atom_id res chain seq x y z
N MET A 1 8.47 27.66 -17.23
CA MET A 1 7.30 26.75 -17.16
C MET A 1 7.25 26.21 -15.75
N LEU A 2 6.10 26.32 -15.10
CA LEU A 2 5.95 26.07 -13.66
C LEU A 2 6.20 24.58 -13.37
N ASN A 3 6.98 24.25 -12.34
CA ASN A 3 7.33 22.90 -11.84
C ASN A 3 6.12 22.12 -11.27
N HIS A 4 4.93 22.31 -11.83
CA HIS A 4 3.70 21.67 -11.40
C HIS A 4 3.71 20.17 -11.75
N GLY A 5 4.27 19.80 -12.91
CA GLY A 5 4.38 18.40 -13.34
C GLY A 5 5.25 17.56 -12.41
N ASP A 6 6.38 18.10 -11.95
CA ASP A 6 7.28 17.39 -11.03
C ASP A 6 6.65 17.22 -9.64
N TYR A 7 5.89 18.21 -9.19
CA TYR A 7 5.17 18.17 -7.91
C TYR A 7 4.07 17.11 -7.91
N ASP A 8 3.24 17.08 -8.96
CA ASP A 8 2.17 16.08 -9.09
C ASP A 8 2.75 14.67 -9.31
N GLY A 9 3.85 14.58 -10.05
CA GLY A 9 4.61 13.34 -10.24
C GLY A 9 5.19 12.80 -8.92
N PHE A 10 5.74 13.68 -8.09
CA PHE A 10 6.25 13.34 -6.76
C PHE A 10 5.12 12.82 -5.85
N LYS A 11 4.02 13.56 -5.72
CA LYS A 11 2.86 13.14 -4.92
C LYS A 11 2.34 11.78 -5.34
N SER A 12 2.10 11.61 -6.64
CA SER A 12 1.60 10.35 -7.20
C SER A 12 2.56 9.18 -6.92
N SER A 13 3.87 9.43 -6.99
CA SER A 13 4.87 8.41 -6.72
C SER A 13 4.96 8.05 -5.25
N LEU A 14 4.83 9.04 -4.36
CA LEU A 14 4.80 8.82 -2.92
C LEU A 14 3.57 8.01 -2.51
N THR A 15 2.37 8.40 -2.98
CA THR A 15 1.13 7.63 -2.76
C THR A 15 1.26 6.19 -3.26
N ARG A 16 1.83 5.97 -4.45
CA ARG A 16 2.05 4.62 -4.97
C ARG A 16 2.99 3.79 -4.08
N VAL A 17 4.04 4.39 -3.54
CA VAL A 17 4.96 3.70 -2.61
C VAL A 17 4.25 3.37 -1.30
N ALA A 18 3.46 4.30 -0.77
CA ALA A 18 2.70 4.16 0.46
C ALA A 18 1.69 3.01 0.36
N LEU A 19 0.87 3.01 -0.69
CA LEU A 19 -0.09 1.94 -1.00
C LEU A 19 0.60 0.58 -1.10
N ARG A 20 1.74 0.50 -1.81
CA ARG A 20 2.50 -0.76 -1.94
C ARG A 20 3.03 -1.28 -0.60
N LYS A 21 3.28 -0.40 0.36
CA LYS A 21 3.79 -0.73 1.70
C LYS A 21 2.69 -0.91 2.75
N GLY A 22 1.41 -0.78 2.37
CA GLY A 22 0.27 -0.94 3.28
C GLY A 22 -0.05 0.28 4.13
N TYR A 23 0.38 1.47 3.69
CA TYR A 23 -0.03 2.74 4.26
C TYR A 23 -1.29 3.23 3.52
N PHE A 24 -2.43 2.60 3.81
CA PHE A 24 -3.70 2.92 3.15
C PHE A 24 -4.28 4.24 3.64
N ASP A 25 -4.08 4.55 4.92
CA ASP A 25 -4.52 5.80 5.55
C ASP A 25 -3.51 6.95 5.35
N SER A 26 -2.58 6.82 4.39
CA SER A 26 -1.61 7.88 4.16
C SER A 26 -2.26 9.08 3.50
N GLU A 27 -2.06 10.27 4.06
CA GLU A 27 -2.64 11.49 3.54
C GLU A 27 -1.66 12.66 3.54
N PHE A 28 -1.89 13.60 2.61
CA PHE A 28 -1.15 14.85 2.57
C PHE A 28 -1.91 15.90 3.38
N LEU A 29 -1.51 16.10 4.64
CA LEU A 29 -2.09 17.10 5.53
C LEU A 29 -1.87 18.53 4.99
N LYS A 30 -0.71 18.78 4.39
CA LYS A 30 -0.37 20.07 3.79
C LYS A 30 0.36 19.86 2.49
N SER A 31 0.02 20.66 1.49
CA SER A 31 0.72 20.62 0.21
C SER A 31 0.63 21.98 -0.48
N GLN A 32 1.61 22.83 -0.23
CA GLN A 32 1.66 24.20 -0.74
C GLN A 32 2.90 24.41 -1.61
N LEU A 33 2.67 24.94 -2.80
CA LEU A 33 3.72 25.39 -3.70
C LEU A 33 3.88 26.91 -3.53
N GLY A 34 4.92 27.31 -2.82
CA GLY A 34 5.30 28.72 -2.70
C GLY A 34 6.23 29.11 -3.84
N VAL A 35 5.90 30.18 -4.57
CA VAL A 35 6.76 30.73 -5.62
C VAL A 35 7.13 32.16 -5.25
N SER A 36 8.40 32.40 -4.99
CA SER A 36 8.94 33.72 -4.67
C SER A 36 9.55 34.30 -5.95
N LEU A 37 8.80 35.17 -6.64
CA LEU A 37 9.22 35.80 -7.90
C LEU A 37 10.42 36.76 -7.70
N ASP A 38 10.48 37.40 -6.55
CA ASP A 38 11.55 38.28 -6.09
C ASP A 38 12.90 37.54 -5.92
N ARG A 39 12.86 36.30 -5.43
CA ARG A 39 14.06 35.45 -5.24
C ARG A 39 14.29 34.45 -6.36
N HIS A 40 13.42 34.39 -7.37
CA HIS A 40 13.43 33.38 -8.43
C HIS A 40 13.49 31.94 -7.88
N GLN A 41 12.86 31.69 -6.73
CA GLN A 41 12.89 30.41 -6.02
C GLN A 41 11.48 29.87 -5.82
N ALA A 42 11.35 28.55 -5.91
CA ALA A 42 10.14 27.83 -5.54
C ALA A 42 10.43 26.97 -4.32
N PHE A 43 9.54 27.00 -3.33
CA PHE A 43 9.62 26.19 -2.13
C PHE A 43 8.41 25.25 -2.09
N TRP A 44 8.66 24.00 -1.73
CA TRP A 44 7.64 22.98 -1.56
C TRP A 44 7.44 22.76 -0.07
N ASP A 45 6.24 23.04 0.42
CA ASP A 45 5.83 22.79 1.80
C ASP A 45 4.83 21.63 1.78
N ILE A 46 5.30 20.45 2.16
CA ILE A 46 4.53 19.20 2.10
C ILE A 46 4.57 18.55 3.48
N ASP A 47 3.43 18.54 4.17
CA ASP A 47 3.22 17.69 5.33
C ASP A 47 2.54 16.40 4.85
N TYR A 48 3.25 15.29 5.04
CA TYR A 48 2.78 13.97 4.67
C TYR A 48 2.66 13.10 5.91
N ASP A 49 1.45 12.67 6.20
CA ASP A 49 1.19 11.67 7.21
C ASP A 49 1.16 10.30 6.55
N SER A 50 2.08 9.43 6.96
CA SER A 50 2.09 8.05 6.47
C SER A 50 0.93 7.23 7.02
N GLY A 51 0.31 7.65 8.13
CA GLY A 51 -0.69 6.86 8.85
C GLY A 51 -0.08 5.58 9.43
N GLU A 52 -0.96 4.65 9.84
CA GLU A 52 -0.55 3.36 10.34
C GLU A 52 -0.27 2.36 9.22
N ARG A 53 0.73 1.50 9.44
CA ARG A 53 1.05 0.42 8.52
C ARG A 53 0.15 -0.78 8.80
N TYR A 54 -0.68 -1.12 7.83
CA TYR A 54 -1.56 -2.28 7.91
C TYR A 54 -0.76 -3.58 8.02
N ARG A 55 -1.34 -4.54 8.73
CA ARG A 55 -0.78 -5.87 8.93
C ARG A 55 -1.69 -6.92 8.32
N PHE A 56 -1.11 -8.03 7.88
CA PHE A 56 -1.86 -9.18 7.42
C PHE A 56 -2.62 -9.80 8.59
N GLY A 57 -3.95 -9.80 8.50
CA GLY A 57 -4.80 -10.54 9.42
C GLY A 57 -4.75 -12.04 9.16
N HIS A 58 -5.50 -12.81 9.95
CA HIS A 58 -5.60 -14.26 9.76
C HIS A 58 -6.08 -14.58 8.34
N VAL A 59 -5.28 -15.31 7.57
CA VAL A 59 -5.62 -15.73 6.20
C VAL A 59 -6.42 -17.02 6.28
N THR A 60 -7.69 -16.96 5.88
CA THR A 60 -8.50 -18.17 5.69
C THR A 60 -8.72 -18.43 4.21
N PHE A 61 -8.58 -19.70 3.82
CA PHE A 61 -8.91 -20.18 2.49
C PHE A 61 -10.30 -20.81 2.55
N SER A 62 -11.26 -20.25 1.81
CA SER A 62 -12.63 -20.79 1.73
C SER A 62 -12.88 -21.35 0.33
N GLY A 63 -13.34 -22.60 0.21
CA GLY A 63 -13.74 -23.19 -1.08
C GLY A 63 -12.66 -24.05 -1.78
N SER A 64 -11.71 -24.58 -1.03
CA SER A 64 -10.68 -25.50 -1.49
C SER A 64 -11.00 -26.94 -1.04
N GLN A 65 -10.93 -27.94 -1.94
CA GLN A 65 -10.90 -29.36 -1.56
C GLN A 65 -9.50 -29.83 -1.09
N ILE A 66 -8.53 -28.91 -1.11
CA ILE A 66 -7.14 -29.12 -0.66
C ILE A 66 -7.08 -28.76 0.83
N ARG A 67 -6.35 -29.56 1.61
CA ARG A 67 -6.11 -29.33 3.04
C ARG A 67 -5.50 -27.93 3.27
N ASP A 68 -6.13 -27.14 4.13
CA ASP A 68 -5.73 -25.76 4.45
C ASP A 68 -4.27 -25.65 4.90
N GLU A 69 -3.74 -26.65 5.58
CA GLU A 69 -2.34 -26.72 6.03
C GLU A 69 -1.33 -26.61 4.88
N TYR A 70 -1.63 -27.18 3.71
CA TYR A 70 -0.76 -27.05 2.53
C TYR A 70 -0.86 -25.67 1.90
N LEU A 71 -2.05 -25.08 1.90
CA LEU A 71 -2.26 -23.72 1.39
C LEU A 71 -1.59 -22.69 2.28
N GLN A 72 -1.62 -22.87 3.61
CA GLN A 72 -0.91 -22.02 4.56
C GLN A 72 0.61 -22.03 4.32
N ASN A 73 1.20 -23.18 3.96
CA ASN A 73 2.62 -23.25 3.60
C ASN A 73 2.97 -22.54 2.28
N LEU A 74 1.98 -22.29 1.41
CA LEU A 74 2.18 -21.51 0.19
C LEU A 74 2.19 -20.00 0.45
N VAL A 75 1.59 -19.55 1.56
CA VAL A 75 1.55 -18.13 1.94
C VAL A 75 2.95 -17.66 2.30
N PRO A 76 3.51 -16.67 1.59
CA PRO A 76 4.87 -16.19 1.85
C PRO A 76 4.98 -15.30 3.10
N PHE A 77 3.87 -15.05 3.81
CA PHE A 77 3.75 -14.17 4.95
C PHE A 77 2.92 -14.82 6.07
N LYS A 78 3.08 -14.33 7.30
CA LYS A 78 2.36 -14.80 8.49
C LYS A 78 1.37 -13.74 8.98
N GLU A 79 0.43 -14.18 9.80
CA GLU A 79 -0.45 -13.28 10.53
C GLU A 79 0.37 -12.32 11.41
N GLY A 80 0.05 -11.03 11.34
CA GLY A 80 0.77 -9.97 12.04
C GLY A 80 1.96 -9.39 11.28
N ASP A 81 2.39 -10.01 10.16
CA ASP A 81 3.40 -9.42 9.30
C ASP A 81 2.86 -8.14 8.63
N TYR A 82 3.75 -7.21 8.32
CA TYR A 82 3.36 -5.99 7.66
C TYR A 82 2.87 -6.26 6.24
N TYR A 83 1.80 -5.56 5.85
CA TYR A 83 1.27 -5.63 4.50
C TYR A 83 2.32 -5.15 3.49
N THR A 84 2.48 -5.91 2.41
CA THR A 84 3.20 -5.47 1.22
C THR A 84 2.50 -5.99 -0.02
N SER A 85 2.34 -5.14 -1.05
CA SER A 85 1.74 -5.55 -2.31
C SER A 85 2.54 -6.65 -3.02
N GLN A 86 3.85 -6.74 -2.75
CA GLN A 86 4.72 -7.79 -3.29
C GLN A 86 4.34 -9.17 -2.75
N ASP A 87 3.97 -9.25 -1.47
CA ASP A 87 3.62 -10.51 -0.81
C ASP A 87 2.30 -11.05 -1.35
N LEU A 88 1.33 -10.16 -1.62
CA LEU A 88 0.11 -10.51 -2.35
C LEU A 88 0.38 -10.96 -3.78
N ALA A 89 1.25 -10.24 -4.50
CA ALA A 89 1.60 -10.61 -5.88
C ALA A 89 2.36 -11.94 -5.94
N GLU A 90 3.17 -12.26 -4.93
CA GLU A 90 3.82 -13.57 -4.77
C GLU A 90 2.79 -14.66 -4.47
N LEU A 91 1.83 -14.42 -3.58
CA LEU A 91 0.75 -15.36 -3.30
C LEU A 91 -0.10 -15.66 -4.54
N ASN A 92 -0.48 -14.64 -5.30
CA ASN A 92 -1.24 -14.80 -6.56
C ASN A 92 -0.42 -15.62 -7.58
N ARG A 93 0.88 -15.33 -7.73
CA ARG A 93 1.78 -16.13 -8.58
C ARG A 93 1.88 -17.60 -8.17
N ARG A 94 1.74 -17.92 -6.88
CA ARG A 94 1.73 -19.30 -6.36
C ARG A 94 0.39 -20.02 -6.55
N GLY A 95 -0.61 -19.36 -7.12
CA GLY A 95 -1.94 -19.93 -7.35
C GLY A 95 -2.85 -19.85 -6.13
N GLY A 96 -2.55 -18.96 -5.17
CA GLY A 96 -3.38 -18.70 -3.98
C GLY A 96 -4.64 -17.87 -4.24
N ASP A 97 -5.09 -17.75 -5.49
CA ASP A 97 -6.19 -16.88 -5.96
C ASP A 97 -7.59 -17.34 -5.50
N ARG A 98 -7.66 -18.37 -4.65
CA ARG A 98 -8.90 -18.90 -4.10
C ARG A 98 -9.16 -18.28 -2.73
N LEU A 99 -9.77 -17.10 -2.75
CA LEU A 99 -10.45 -16.47 -1.61
C LEU A 99 -9.58 -16.36 -0.34
N VAL A 100 -8.70 -15.36 -0.31
CA VAL A 100 -7.99 -14.95 0.91
C VAL A 100 -8.89 -13.97 1.67
N GLN A 101 -9.47 -14.39 2.80
CA GLN A 101 -10.08 -13.46 3.72
C GLN A 101 -9.03 -13.02 4.73
N PHE A 102 -8.78 -11.72 4.85
CA PHE A 102 -7.99 -11.14 5.94
C PHE A 102 -8.91 -10.93 7.14
N GLY A 103 -8.64 -11.65 8.24
CA GLY A 103 -9.34 -11.47 9.51
C GLY A 103 -9.07 -10.10 10.11
N GLY A 104 -9.93 -9.12 9.80
CA GLY A 104 -9.84 -7.74 10.30
C GLY A 104 -10.58 -6.75 9.42
N GLY A 105 -11.92 -6.86 9.34
CA GLY A 105 -12.83 -5.78 8.88
C GLY A 105 -12.76 -5.33 7.41
N GLY A 106 -11.79 -5.78 6.62
CA GLY A 106 -11.66 -5.41 5.21
C GLY A 106 -11.33 -6.63 4.36
N ALA A 107 -12.34 -7.18 3.69
CA ALA A 107 -12.10 -8.14 2.62
C ALA A 107 -11.40 -7.40 1.47
N CYS A 108 -10.10 -7.64 1.29
CA CYS A 108 -9.40 -7.19 0.09
C CYS A 108 -9.67 -8.24 -1.00
N PHE A 109 -10.69 -7.98 -1.81
CA PHE A 109 -10.92 -8.73 -3.04
C PHE A 109 -9.79 -8.40 -4.02
N CYS A 110 -9.01 -9.42 -4.40
CA CYS A 110 -8.23 -9.39 -5.65
C CYS A 110 -9.13 -9.80 -6.81
#